data_AF-A0A8C0ITC2-F1
#
_entry.id   AF-A0A8C0ITC2-F1
#
_cell.length_a   1.000
_cell.length_b   1.000
_cell.length_c   1.000
_cell.angle_alpha   90.00
_cell.angle_beta   90.00
_cell.angle_gamma   90.00
#
_symmetry.space_group_name_H-M   'P 1'
#
loop_
_entity.id
_entity.type
_entity.pdbx_description
1 polymer ?
#
loop_
_entity_poly.entity_id
_entity_poly.type
_entity_poly.pdbx_seq_one_letter_code
_entity_poly.pdbx_strand_id
1 'polypeptide(L)'
;MDQSWLHVSTWTPSAPSVLDVHPDVFHDEGKLLPVLRIEWKVATDASIQYLRGVELAVLQVNNNQQICAQFDFQNNLPLQVRPDGGRWNFTFNRFEVEPGQMYQVTVHHLPKLGTSGDHNCKSTSYTVPDCRNPVMRTTMPCMQTGSLWEPSIDGKSLDDSSLLVSFNPGMESARYRIHVTSFPDEEKQCIETTHDIYEVIIFPLTFLLTQTKTEKNSYLPFCNCCSSRCVAHIYSS
;
A
#
# COMPACT_ATOMS: atom_id res chain seq x y z
N MET A 1 -10.43 8.18 22.27
CA MET A 1 -11.88 8.30 22.51
C MET A 1 -12.16 9.78 22.75
N ASP A 2 -12.89 10.42 21.85
CA ASP A 2 -13.25 11.84 21.96
C ASP A 2 -14.30 12.08 23.06
N GLN A 3 -14.14 13.16 23.84
CA GLN A 3 -14.99 13.47 24.98
C GLN A 3 -16.36 14.04 24.56
N SER A 4 -16.51 14.51 23.31
CA SER A 4 -17.79 15.08 22.85
C SER A 4 -18.93 14.04 22.76
N TRP A 5 -18.62 12.75 22.82
CA TRP A 5 -19.63 11.68 22.98
C TRP A 5 -20.24 11.62 24.38
N LEU A 6 -19.50 12.05 25.41
CA LEU A 6 -19.95 12.00 26.81
C LEU A 6 -20.82 13.21 27.18
N HIS A 7 -20.64 14.32 26.47
CA HIS A 7 -21.42 15.55 26.63
C HIS A 7 -21.98 16.01 25.29
N VAL A 8 -23.25 15.69 25.05
CA VAL A 8 -23.98 16.09 23.84
C VAL A 8 -24.05 17.62 23.74
N SER A 9 -23.47 18.17 22.67
CA SER A 9 -23.58 19.60 22.36
C SER A 9 -24.96 19.91 21.78
N THR A 10 -25.56 21.03 22.17
CA THR A 10 -26.82 21.51 21.58
C THR A 10 -26.67 21.89 20.11
N TRP A 11 -25.48 22.36 19.73
CA TRP A 11 -25.15 22.78 18.36
C TRP A 11 -23.93 22.01 17.86
N THR A 12 -24.07 21.43 16.68
CA THR A 12 -23.02 20.69 15.97
C THR A 12 -22.80 21.29 14.59
N PRO A 13 -21.55 21.31 14.08
CA PRO A 13 -21.28 21.69 12.71
C PRO A 13 -21.90 20.69 11.73
N SER A 14 -22.10 21.10 10.48
CA SER A 14 -22.47 20.23 9.37
C SER A 14 -21.31 19.36 8.91
N ALA A 15 -21.58 18.34 8.09
CA ALA A 15 -20.55 17.48 7.52
C ALA A 15 -19.60 18.23 6.57
N PRO A 16 -18.36 17.73 6.36
CA PRO A 16 -17.50 18.20 5.29
C PRO A 16 -18.23 18.16 3.94
N SER A 17 -18.14 19.25 3.16
CA SER A 17 -18.77 19.32 1.83
C SER A 17 -18.05 18.44 0.81
N VAL A 18 -16.72 18.39 0.88
CA VAL A 18 -15.84 17.62 0.00
C VAL A 18 -14.85 16.85 0.85
N LEU A 19 -14.56 15.62 0.43
CA LEU A 19 -13.52 14.75 0.99
C LEU A 19 -12.84 14.04 -0.18
N ASP A 20 -11.56 14.33 -0.37
CA ASP A 20 -10.70 13.74 -1.38
C ASP A 20 -9.54 13.01 -0.68
N VAL A 21 -9.21 11.81 -1.17
CA VAL A 21 -8.15 10.97 -0.60
C VAL A 21 -7.23 10.53 -1.72
N HIS A 22 -5.93 10.73 -1.52
CA HIS A 22 -4.90 10.44 -2.49
C HIS A 22 -3.73 9.70 -1.85
N PRO A 23 -2.99 8.91 -2.63
CA PRO A 23 -1.73 8.36 -2.17
C PRO A 23 -0.68 9.47 -2.20
N ASP A 24 0.20 9.49 -1.21
CA ASP A 24 1.33 10.42 -1.15
C ASP A 24 2.53 9.73 -0.48
N VAL A 25 3.70 10.37 -0.51
CA VAL A 25 4.92 9.84 0.08
C VAL A 25 5.46 10.82 1.11
N PHE A 26 5.55 10.36 2.35
CA PHE A 26 6.14 11.12 3.44
C PHE A 26 7.63 10.79 3.58
N HIS A 27 8.45 11.83 3.75
CA HIS A 27 9.88 11.69 3.97
C HIS A 27 10.17 11.76 5.47
N ASP A 28 10.67 10.67 6.04
CA ASP A 28 11.02 10.56 7.46
C ASP A 28 12.43 10.02 7.63
N GLU A 29 13.35 10.84 8.14
CA GLU A 29 14.75 10.45 8.43
C GLU A 29 15.45 9.67 7.29
N GLY A 30 15.20 10.04 6.04
CA GLY A 30 15.78 9.38 4.85
C GLY A 30 15.00 8.16 4.35
N LYS A 31 13.89 7.79 4.99
CA LYS A 31 12.94 6.77 4.53
C LYS A 31 11.77 7.42 3.81
N LEU A 32 11.28 6.73 2.78
CA LEU A 32 10.07 7.09 2.04
C LEU A 32 8.91 6.21 2.50
N LEU A 33 7.94 6.80 3.19
CA LEU A 33 6.79 6.10 3.75
C LEU A 33 5.53 6.40 2.92
N PRO A 34 4.78 5.38 2.51
CA PRO A 34 3.49 5.58 1.85
C PRO A 34 2.48 6.12 2.87
N VAL A 35 1.83 7.23 2.52
CA VAL A 35 0.83 7.89 3.37
C VAL A 35 -0.43 8.21 2.59
N LEU A 36 -1.55 8.41 3.29
CA LEU A 36 -2.76 9.00 2.70
C LEU A 36 -2.73 10.52 2.89
N ARG A 37 -2.81 11.25 1.76
CA ARG A 37 -3.14 12.68 1.76
C ARG A 37 -4.64 12.84 1.72
N ILE A 38 -5.19 13.28 2.85
CA ILE A 38 -6.62 13.48 3.08
C ILE A 38 -6.89 14.97 2.99
N GLU A 39 -7.74 15.37 2.04
CA GLU A 39 -8.13 16.76 1.82
C GLU A 39 -9.63 16.90 2.00
N TRP A 40 -10.06 17.90 2.76
CA TRP A 40 -11.49 18.16 2.94
C TRP A 40 -11.80 19.64 2.95
N LYS A 41 -13.04 19.97 2.59
CA LYS A 41 -13.55 21.35 2.57
C LYS A 41 -14.76 21.49 3.47
N VAL A 42 -14.77 22.54 4.28
CA VAL A 42 -15.90 22.87 5.15
C VAL A 42 -17.06 23.38 4.29
N ALA A 43 -18.30 23.02 4.66
CA ALA A 43 -19.48 23.59 4.05
C ALA A 43 -19.59 25.10 4.34
N THR A 44 -20.15 25.86 3.41
CA THR A 44 -20.27 27.33 3.52
C THR A 44 -21.58 27.75 4.20
N ASP A 45 -22.09 26.94 5.12
CA ASP A 45 -23.29 27.22 5.91
C ASP A 45 -22.93 27.93 7.24
N ALA A 46 -23.93 28.31 8.03
CA ALA A 46 -23.70 29.05 9.27
C ALA A 46 -23.15 28.16 10.41
N SER A 47 -23.21 26.83 10.28
CA SER A 47 -22.80 25.90 11.33
C SER A 47 -21.29 25.90 11.58
N ILE A 48 -20.51 26.46 10.65
CA ILE A 48 -19.06 26.68 10.80
C ILE A 48 -18.68 27.45 12.06
N GLN A 49 -19.58 28.31 12.59
CA GLN A 49 -19.36 29.03 13.84
C GLN A 49 -19.25 28.10 15.06
N TYR A 50 -19.78 26.88 14.94
CA TYR A 50 -19.74 25.84 15.97
C TYR A 50 -18.69 24.75 15.67
N LEU A 51 -17.94 24.87 14.57
CA LEU A 51 -16.86 23.95 14.24
C LEU A 51 -15.66 24.23 15.16
N ARG A 52 -15.42 23.30 16.09
CA ARG A 52 -14.33 23.42 17.09
C ARG A 52 -13.09 22.64 16.71
N GLY A 53 -13.19 21.73 15.75
CA GLY A 53 -12.11 20.85 15.38
C GLY A 53 -12.58 19.75 14.46
N VAL A 54 -11.71 18.77 14.26
CA VAL A 54 -11.94 17.63 13.37
C VAL A 54 -11.27 16.39 13.93
N GLU A 55 -11.90 15.24 13.78
CA GLU A 55 -11.30 13.93 13.99
C GLU A 55 -11.23 13.20 12.65
N LEU A 56 -10.02 12.86 12.24
CA LEU A 56 -9.74 11.96 11.13
C LEU A 56 -9.67 10.54 11.68
N ALA A 57 -10.38 9.60 11.05
CA ALA A 57 -10.32 8.18 11.37
C ALA A 57 -10.01 7.39 10.09
N VAL A 58 -8.95 6.59 10.13
CA VAL A 58 -8.51 5.72 9.03
C VAL A 58 -8.63 4.27 9.51
N LEU A 59 -9.56 3.54 8.91
CA LEU A 59 -9.83 2.13 9.20
C LEU A 59 -9.27 1.26 8.07
N GLN A 60 -8.36 0.36 8.39
CA GLN A 60 -7.91 -0.67 7.47
C GLN A 60 -8.95 -1.80 7.40
N VAL A 61 -9.48 -2.08 6.22
CA VAL A 61 -10.67 -2.92 6.05
C VAL A 61 -10.38 -4.41 6.29
N ASN A 62 -9.16 -4.87 6.00
CA ASN A 62 -8.80 -6.29 6.05
C ASN A 62 -8.70 -6.84 7.49
N ASN A 63 -8.34 -6.01 8.46
CA ASN A 63 -7.99 -6.39 9.83
C ASN A 63 -8.75 -5.55 10.87
N ASN A 64 -9.63 -4.65 10.43
CA ASN A 64 -10.40 -3.72 11.25
C ASN A 64 -9.54 -2.87 12.21
N GLN A 65 -8.29 -2.58 11.86
CA GLN A 65 -7.44 -1.68 12.65
C GLN A 65 -7.76 -0.22 12.30
N GLN A 66 -8.03 0.59 13.32
CA GLN A 66 -8.35 2.01 13.15
C GLN A 66 -7.34 2.90 13.86
N ILE A 67 -6.85 3.92 13.16
CA ILE A 67 -6.01 4.98 13.72
C ILE A 67 -6.76 6.29 13.57
N CYS A 68 -6.75 7.11 14.63
CA CYS A 68 -7.40 8.41 14.64
C CYS A 68 -6.40 9.52 14.91
N ALA A 69 -6.62 10.69 14.30
CA ALA A 69 -5.94 11.93 14.61
C ALA A 69 -6.99 13.02 14.85
N GLN A 70 -6.88 13.71 15.98
CA GLN A 70 -7.80 14.80 16.33
C GLN A 70 -7.06 16.13 16.29
N PHE A 71 -7.73 17.14 15.74
CA PHE A 71 -7.26 18.51 15.65
C PHE A 71 -8.29 19.41 16.30
N ASP A 72 -7.86 20.11 17.35
CA ASP A 72 -8.67 21.12 17.99
C ASP A 72 -8.27 22.49 17.45
N PHE A 73 -9.25 23.27 17.01
CA PHE A 73 -9.02 24.64 16.57
C PHE A 73 -8.89 25.54 17.80
N GLN A 74 -7.73 26.18 17.94
CA GLN A 74 -7.49 27.14 19.02
C GLN A 74 -8.39 28.38 18.90
N ASN A 75 -8.74 28.75 17.66
CA ASN A 75 -9.63 29.86 17.36
C ASN A 75 -10.75 29.39 16.43
N ASN A 76 -11.96 29.89 16.65
CA ASN A 76 -13.09 29.63 15.76
C ASN A 76 -12.85 30.25 14.37
N LEU A 77 -13.41 29.63 13.34
CA LEU A 77 -13.42 30.18 11.99
C LEU A 77 -14.45 31.33 11.94
N PRO A 78 -14.04 32.60 11.77
CA PRO A 78 -14.93 33.75 11.97
C PRO A 78 -15.90 33.97 10.80
N LEU A 79 -15.60 33.41 9.63
CA LEU A 79 -16.31 33.64 8.38
C LEU A 79 -16.61 32.31 7.68
N GLN A 80 -17.71 32.25 6.93
CA GLN A 80 -18.13 31.05 6.16
C GLN A 80 -17.14 30.67 5.07
N VAL A 81 -16.41 31.65 4.58
CA VAL A 81 -15.32 31.51 3.61
C VAL A 81 -14.06 32.12 4.21
N ARG A 82 -12.91 31.75 3.67
CA ARG A 82 -11.64 32.39 4.02
C ARG A 82 -11.67 33.87 3.61
N PRO A 83 -10.83 34.72 4.23
CA PRO A 83 -10.75 36.15 3.87
C PRO A 83 -10.43 36.43 2.40
N ASP A 84 -9.82 35.47 1.70
CA ASP A 84 -9.52 35.52 0.26
C ASP A 84 -10.71 35.15 -0.65
N GLY A 85 -11.88 34.87 -0.06
CA GLY A 85 -13.08 34.43 -0.77
C GLY A 85 -13.11 32.93 -1.10
N GLY A 86 -12.06 32.18 -0.78
CA GLY A 86 -11.99 30.73 -0.98
C GLY A 86 -12.73 29.94 0.10
N ARG A 87 -13.09 28.69 -0.19
CA ARG A 87 -13.63 27.79 0.85
C ARG A 87 -12.51 27.40 1.82
N TRP A 88 -12.86 27.21 3.08
CA TRP A 88 -11.97 26.60 4.05
C TRP A 88 -11.62 25.18 3.60
N ASN A 89 -10.33 24.94 3.38
CA ASN A 89 -9.78 23.66 2.99
C ASN A 89 -8.69 23.25 3.98
N PHE A 90 -8.61 21.96 4.25
CA PHE A 90 -7.62 21.38 5.14
C PHE A 90 -7.02 20.15 4.47
N THR A 91 -5.79 19.84 4.85
CA THR A 91 -5.04 18.68 4.34
C THR A 91 -4.25 18.03 5.47
N PHE A 92 -4.17 16.71 5.44
CA PHE A 92 -3.36 15.94 6.36
C PHE A 92 -2.74 14.72 5.65
N ASN A 93 -1.44 14.51 5.80
CA ASN A 93 -0.68 13.50 5.06
C ASN A 93 0.29 12.69 5.93
N ARG A 94 -0.11 12.34 7.16
CA ARG A 94 0.74 11.55 8.09
C ARG A 94 0.15 10.21 8.51
N PHE A 95 -0.94 9.76 7.89
CA PHE A 95 -1.41 8.39 8.09
C PHE A 95 -0.61 7.45 7.20
N GLU A 96 0.35 6.75 7.80
CA GLU A 96 1.08 5.67 7.15
C GLU A 96 0.14 4.52 6.78
N VAL A 97 0.35 3.95 5.59
CA VAL A 97 -0.51 2.90 5.04
C VAL A 97 0.29 1.80 4.37
N GLU A 98 -0.34 0.67 4.12
CA GLU A 98 0.27 -0.46 3.43
C GLU A 98 -0.10 -0.44 1.94
N PRO A 99 0.87 -0.61 1.03
CA PRO A 99 0.60 -0.75 -0.41
C PRO A 99 -0.38 -1.89 -0.70
N GLY A 100 -1.30 -1.67 -1.66
CA GLY A 100 -2.31 -2.64 -2.07
C GLY A 100 -3.47 -2.84 -1.08
N GLN A 101 -3.49 -2.16 0.08
CA GLN A 101 -4.56 -2.29 1.06
C GLN A 101 -5.69 -1.28 0.86
N MET A 102 -6.89 -1.67 1.28
CA MET A 102 -8.08 -0.82 1.26
C MET A 102 -8.32 -0.21 2.64
N TYR A 103 -8.60 1.10 2.64
CA TYR A 103 -8.87 1.88 3.82
C TYR A 103 -10.22 2.60 3.68
N GLN A 104 -10.95 2.69 4.77
CA GLN A 104 -12.08 3.60 4.93
C GLN A 104 -11.61 4.83 5.70
N VAL A 105 -11.66 5.98 5.05
CA VAL A 105 -11.25 7.27 5.62
C VAL A 105 -12.51 8.03 5.98
N THR A 106 -12.58 8.51 7.23
CA THR A 106 -13.70 9.31 7.72
C THR A 106 -13.20 10.60 8.35
N VAL A 107 -13.84 11.70 7.98
CA VAL A 107 -13.63 13.02 8.58
C VAL A 107 -14.86 13.38 9.39
N HIS A 108 -14.70 13.50 10.71
CA HIS A 108 -15.74 13.96 11.62
C HIS A 108 -15.47 15.39 12.03
N HIS A 109 -16.43 16.29 11.83
CA HIS A 109 -16.35 17.60 12.46
C HIS A 109 -16.71 17.51 13.95
N LEU A 110 -16.05 18.32 14.77
CA LEU A 110 -16.25 18.37 16.23
C LEU A 110 -17.00 19.64 16.64
N PRO A 111 -17.91 19.58 17.62
CA PRO A 111 -18.34 18.39 18.37
C PRO A 111 -19.15 17.40 17.54
N LYS A 112 -19.08 16.11 17.86
CA LYS A 112 -19.84 15.06 17.16
C LYS A 112 -21.32 15.12 17.50
N LEU A 113 -22.17 14.69 16.57
CA LEU A 113 -23.60 14.56 16.81
C LEU A 113 -23.88 13.41 17.80
N GLY A 114 -24.50 13.74 18.95
CA GLY A 114 -24.86 12.77 19.99
C GLY A 114 -26.33 12.31 19.97
N THR A 115 -27.14 12.76 19.01
CA THR A 115 -28.58 12.47 18.88
C THR A 115 -28.93 12.03 17.46
N SER A 116 -30.14 11.52 17.24
CA SER A 116 -30.64 11.27 15.88
C SER A 116 -30.72 12.57 15.08
N GLY A 117 -30.10 12.60 13.90
CA GLY A 117 -30.07 13.76 13.02
C GLY A 117 -29.07 13.53 11.87
N ASP A 118 -28.80 14.58 11.10
CA ASP A 118 -27.86 14.53 9.99
C ASP A 118 -26.43 14.36 10.51
N HIS A 119 -25.76 13.28 10.10
CA HIS A 119 -24.38 13.02 10.48
C HIS A 119 -23.46 14.18 10.06
N ASN A 120 -22.59 14.60 10.97
CA ASN A 120 -21.60 15.66 10.72
C ASN A 120 -20.23 15.11 10.28
N CYS A 121 -20.26 14.00 9.55
CA CYS A 121 -19.07 13.35 9.03
C CYS A 121 -19.23 12.97 7.57
N LYS A 122 -18.10 12.70 6.92
CA LYS A 122 -18.04 12.20 5.56
C LYS A 122 -17.01 11.09 5.49
N SER A 123 -17.37 10.00 4.81
CA SER A 123 -16.51 8.84 4.63
C SER A 123 -16.30 8.54 3.16
N THR A 124 -15.11 8.04 2.82
CA THR A 124 -14.82 7.46 1.50
C THR A 124 -13.90 6.26 1.66
N SER A 125 -14.06 5.27 0.79
CA SER A 125 -13.12 4.16 0.70
C SER A 125 -12.03 4.50 -0.31
N TYR A 126 -10.80 4.09 -0.02
CA TYR A 126 -9.65 4.30 -0.88
C TYR A 126 -8.74 3.06 -0.87
N THR A 127 -8.36 2.59 -2.05
CA THR A 127 -7.40 1.49 -2.20
C THR A 127 -6.04 2.06 -2.58
N VAL A 128 -5.05 1.83 -1.72
CA VAL A 128 -3.67 2.24 -1.96
C VAL A 128 -3.11 1.43 -3.12
N PRO A 129 -2.44 2.07 -4.10
CA PRO A 129 -1.77 1.33 -5.17
C PRO A 129 -0.78 0.31 -4.63
N ASP A 130 -0.58 -0.78 -5.37
CA ASP A 130 0.42 -1.78 -5.03
C ASP A 130 1.85 -1.31 -5.38
N CYS A 131 2.84 -2.14 -5.07
CA CYS A 131 4.25 -1.84 -5.34
C CYS A 131 4.64 -1.79 -6.82
N ARG A 132 3.72 -2.08 -7.76
CA ARG A 132 3.94 -1.89 -9.20
C ARG A 132 3.73 -0.44 -9.62
N ASN A 133 3.00 0.34 -8.81
CA ASN A 133 2.82 1.76 -9.05
C ASN A 133 4.18 2.50 -8.97
N PRO A 134 4.52 3.38 -9.93
CA PRO A 134 5.81 4.07 -9.96
C PRO A 134 6.16 4.85 -8.68
N VAL A 135 5.16 5.43 -8.01
CA VAL A 135 5.34 6.19 -6.77
C VAL A 135 5.53 5.26 -5.58
N MET A 136 4.76 4.17 -5.52
CA MET A 136 4.86 3.19 -4.42
C MET A 136 6.13 2.35 -4.51
N ARG A 137 6.62 2.08 -5.72
CA ARG A 137 7.82 1.26 -5.98
C ARG A 137 9.03 1.73 -5.18
N THR A 138 9.18 3.04 -4.94
CA THR A 138 10.32 3.62 -4.20
C THR A 138 10.07 3.77 -2.70
N THR A 139 8.91 3.35 -2.19
CA THR A 139 8.62 3.42 -0.75
C THR A 139 9.28 2.27 -0.02
N MET A 140 9.67 2.51 1.23
CA MET A 140 10.37 1.56 2.10
C MET A 140 9.72 0.16 2.16
N PRO A 141 8.41 -0.01 2.41
CA PRO A 141 7.80 -1.35 2.44
C PRO A 141 7.85 -2.07 1.09
N CYS A 142 7.79 -1.33 -0.03
CA CYS A 142 7.94 -1.92 -1.35
C CYS A 142 9.40 -2.29 -1.66
N MET A 143 10.35 -1.45 -1.28
CA MET A 143 11.77 -1.74 -1.49
C MET A 143 12.21 -2.99 -0.73
N GLN A 144 11.77 -3.16 0.52
CA GLN A 144 12.02 -4.35 1.33
C GLN A 144 11.46 -5.63 0.72
N THR A 145 10.40 -5.53 -0.07
CA THR A 145 9.81 -6.69 -0.78
C THR A 145 10.40 -6.91 -2.18
N GLY A 146 11.41 -6.12 -2.56
CA GLY A 146 12.12 -6.25 -3.83
C GLY A 146 11.48 -5.51 -5.00
N SER A 147 10.67 -4.47 -4.77
CA SER A 147 10.05 -3.69 -5.85
C SER A 147 11.05 -3.11 -6.86
N LEU A 148 12.28 -2.81 -6.43
CA LEU A 148 13.37 -2.30 -7.27
C LEU A 148 14.32 -3.41 -7.75
N TRP A 149 14.10 -4.66 -7.32
CA TRP A 149 14.97 -5.76 -7.69
C TRP A 149 14.68 -6.23 -9.11
N GLU A 150 15.73 -6.25 -9.93
CA GLU A 150 15.67 -6.70 -11.32
C GLU A 150 16.65 -7.87 -11.52
N PRO A 151 16.16 -9.12 -11.42
CA PRO A 151 17.02 -10.29 -11.38
C PRO A 151 17.78 -10.59 -12.67
N SER A 152 17.44 -9.97 -13.80
CA SER A 152 18.11 -10.22 -15.10
C SER A 152 18.28 -11.71 -15.40
N ILE A 153 17.16 -12.44 -15.36
CA ILE A 153 17.16 -13.90 -15.42
C ILE A 153 17.53 -14.36 -16.83
N ASP A 154 18.49 -15.26 -16.92
CA ASP A 154 18.91 -15.93 -18.16
C ASP A 154 18.85 -17.44 -17.99
N GLY A 155 18.42 -18.13 -19.04
CA GLY A 155 18.21 -19.56 -19.05
C GLY A 155 18.75 -20.18 -20.34
N LYS A 156 19.73 -21.09 -20.21
CA LYS A 156 20.37 -21.77 -21.34
C LYS A 156 20.30 -23.29 -21.17
N SER A 157 19.69 -23.98 -22.14
CA SER A 157 19.79 -25.44 -22.23
C SER A 157 21.21 -25.84 -22.61
N LEU A 158 21.79 -26.75 -21.84
CA LEU A 158 23.13 -27.31 -22.13
C LEU A 158 23.02 -28.65 -22.86
N ASP A 159 22.00 -29.44 -22.54
CA ASP A 159 21.59 -30.65 -23.24
C ASP A 159 20.08 -30.92 -23.03
N ASP A 160 19.58 -32.04 -23.56
CA ASP A 160 18.18 -32.51 -23.46
C ASP A 160 17.67 -32.71 -22.02
N SER A 161 18.58 -32.65 -21.03
CA SER A 161 18.34 -32.97 -19.63
C SER A 161 18.90 -31.94 -18.66
N SER A 162 19.44 -30.81 -19.13
CA SER A 162 20.08 -29.85 -18.25
C SER A 162 19.85 -28.41 -18.68
N LEU A 163 19.48 -27.61 -17.70
CA LEU A 163 19.23 -26.18 -17.83
C LEU A 163 20.19 -25.41 -16.92
N LEU A 164 20.92 -24.48 -17.51
CA LEU A 164 21.67 -23.46 -16.80
C LEU A 164 20.76 -22.27 -16.55
N VAL A 165 20.51 -21.94 -15.28
CA VAL A 165 19.76 -20.73 -14.89
C VAL A 165 20.71 -19.77 -14.20
N SER A 166 20.70 -18.51 -14.62
CA SER A 166 21.45 -17.46 -13.96
C SER A 166 20.59 -16.24 -13.65
N PHE A 167 20.88 -15.60 -12.51
CA PHE A 167 20.19 -14.39 -12.08
C PHE A 167 21.05 -13.56 -11.10
N ASN A 168 20.71 -12.29 -10.99
CA ASN A 168 21.26 -11.35 -10.03
C ASN A 168 20.45 -11.40 -8.73
N PRO A 169 21.01 -11.86 -7.61
CA PRO A 169 20.30 -11.87 -6.33
C PRO A 169 20.07 -10.44 -5.81
N GLY A 170 18.96 -10.23 -5.11
CA GLY A 170 18.68 -9.00 -4.35
C GLY A 170 19.53 -8.89 -3.09
N MET A 171 19.76 -7.66 -2.62
CA MET A 171 20.67 -7.38 -1.50
C MET A 171 20.21 -7.94 -0.14
N GLU A 172 18.90 -8.12 0.06
CA GLU A 172 18.33 -8.45 1.38
C GLU A 172 17.80 -9.90 1.48
N SER A 173 17.95 -10.73 0.44
CA SER A 173 17.40 -12.09 0.46
C SER A 173 18.23 -13.08 1.28
N ALA A 174 17.59 -13.74 2.24
CA ALA A 174 18.18 -14.85 2.98
C ALA A 174 18.05 -16.21 2.26
N ARG A 175 17.09 -16.38 1.33
CA ARG A 175 16.81 -17.64 0.62
C ARG A 175 16.14 -17.40 -0.73
N TYR A 176 16.53 -18.17 -1.73
CA TYR A 176 15.83 -18.22 -3.03
C TYR A 176 15.19 -19.58 -3.25
N ARG A 177 14.06 -19.63 -3.96
CA ARG A 177 13.36 -20.88 -4.28
C ARG A 177 12.97 -20.93 -5.74
N ILE A 178 13.80 -21.57 -6.56
CA ILE A 178 13.54 -21.69 -7.98
C ILE A 178 12.52 -22.80 -8.21
N HIS A 179 11.39 -22.45 -8.83
CA HIS A 179 10.40 -23.41 -9.31
C HIS A 179 10.61 -23.61 -10.82
N VAL A 180 10.76 -24.87 -11.22
CA VAL A 180 10.89 -25.25 -12.62
C VAL A 180 9.71 -26.14 -12.94
N THR A 181 8.96 -25.73 -13.96
CA THR A 181 7.78 -26.43 -14.43
C THR A 181 7.98 -26.71 -15.91
N SER A 182 7.79 -27.95 -16.38
CA SER A 182 7.84 -28.28 -17.80
C SER A 182 6.45 -28.56 -18.34
N PHE A 183 6.22 -28.15 -19.59
CA PHE A 183 4.96 -28.33 -20.31
C PHE A 183 5.23 -28.98 -21.67
N PRO A 184 5.07 -30.30 -21.84
CA PRO A 184 4.95 -30.92 -23.15
C PRO A 184 3.70 -30.34 -23.83
N ASP A 185 3.81 -30.01 -25.12
CA ASP A 185 2.80 -29.29 -25.91
C ASP A 185 1.34 -29.61 -25.48
N GLU A 186 0.59 -28.55 -25.19
CA GLU A 186 -0.83 -28.51 -24.85
C GLU A 186 -1.23 -28.94 -23.42
N GLU A 187 -0.85 -28.06 -22.46
CA GLU A 187 -1.56 -27.78 -21.20
C GLU A 187 -1.44 -28.77 -20.04
N LYS A 188 -0.66 -29.85 -20.17
CA LYS A 188 -0.40 -30.76 -19.03
C LYS A 188 1.00 -30.54 -18.44
N GLN A 189 1.03 -30.08 -17.20
CA GLN A 189 2.24 -30.01 -16.38
C GLN A 189 2.88 -31.40 -16.30
N CYS A 190 4.13 -31.53 -16.74
CA CYS A 190 4.83 -32.81 -16.79
C CYS A 190 5.77 -33.00 -15.59
N ILE A 191 6.63 -32.02 -15.34
CA ILE A 191 7.60 -32.09 -14.24
C ILE A 191 7.57 -30.79 -13.47
N GLU A 192 7.50 -30.91 -12.15
CA GLU A 192 7.71 -29.81 -11.22
C GLU A 192 8.93 -30.12 -10.37
N THR A 193 9.89 -29.21 -10.33
CA THR A 193 11.05 -29.35 -9.46
C THR A 193 11.29 -28.03 -8.74
N THR A 194 11.57 -28.14 -7.44
CA THR A 194 11.84 -27.00 -6.57
C THR A 194 13.25 -27.09 -6.04
N HIS A 195 14.02 -26.02 -6.22
CA HIS A 195 15.36 -25.91 -5.67
C HIS A 195 15.44 -24.71 -4.73
N ASP A 196 15.80 -24.99 -3.48
CA ASP A 196 16.10 -23.96 -2.50
C ASP A 196 17.60 -23.66 -2.49
N ILE A 197 17.94 -22.38 -2.53
CA ILE A 197 19.31 -21.88 -2.49
C ILE A 197 19.48 -21.12 -1.17
N TYR A 198 20.45 -21.57 -0.39
CA TYR A 198 20.90 -20.97 0.85
C TYR A 198 22.33 -20.46 0.60
N GLU A 199 22.60 -19.19 0.93
CA GLU A 199 23.86 -18.44 0.73
C GLU A 199 24.04 -17.66 -0.59
N VAL A 200 24.72 -16.51 -0.46
CA VAL A 200 25.08 -15.52 -1.49
C VAL A 200 26.56 -15.13 -1.25
N ILE A 201 27.39 -15.04 -2.31
CA ILE A 201 28.54 -14.11 -2.55
C ILE A 201 29.16 -14.36 -3.96
N ILE A 202 28.46 -14.96 -4.94
CA ILE A 202 28.96 -15.01 -6.33
C ILE A 202 27.91 -14.40 -7.25
N PHE A 203 28.30 -13.34 -7.96
CA PHE A 203 27.46 -12.66 -8.94
C PHE A 203 28.05 -12.85 -10.34
N PRO A 204 27.24 -13.23 -11.34
CA PRO A 204 25.87 -13.75 -11.25
C PRO A 204 25.82 -15.17 -10.64
N LEU A 205 24.74 -15.48 -9.92
CA LEU A 205 24.49 -16.83 -9.43
C LEU A 205 24.12 -17.71 -10.63
N THR A 206 24.82 -18.83 -10.78
CA THR A 206 24.65 -19.75 -11.92
C THR A 206 24.41 -21.16 -11.40
N PHE A 207 23.35 -21.82 -11.88
CA PHE A 207 22.95 -23.15 -11.41
C PHE A 207 22.66 -24.10 -12.55
N LEU A 208 23.08 -25.35 -12.36
CA LEU A 208 22.74 -26.48 -13.22
C LEU A 208 21.54 -27.22 -12.65
N LEU A 209 20.45 -27.25 -13.40
CA LEU A 209 19.26 -28.03 -13.10
C LEU A 209 19.24 -29.25 -14.01
N THR A 210 19.39 -30.44 -13.42
CA THR A 210 19.25 -31.71 -14.14
C THR A 210 17.77 -32.10 -14.19
N GLN A 211 17.17 -32.04 -15.38
CA GLN A 211 15.82 -32.51 -15.68
C GLN A 211 15.86 -33.92 -16.26
N THR A 212 14.97 -34.80 -15.79
CA THR A 212 14.74 -36.09 -16.44
C THR A 212 13.83 -35.89 -17.67
N LYS A 213 14.44 -35.62 -18.82
CA LYS A 213 13.93 -35.72 -20.20
C LYS A 213 12.40 -35.54 -20.41
N THR A 214 11.98 -34.41 -20.97
CA THR A 214 11.07 -34.34 -22.16
C THR A 214 10.89 -32.90 -22.64
N GLU A 215 10.63 -32.78 -23.94
CA GLU A 215 10.69 -31.58 -24.78
C GLU A 215 9.81 -30.41 -24.33
N LYS A 216 10.38 -29.21 -24.54
CA LYS A 216 9.84 -27.84 -24.41
C LYS A 216 9.79 -27.26 -22.98
N ASN A 217 10.44 -26.10 -22.90
CA ASN A 217 11.03 -25.51 -21.71
C ASN A 217 10.41 -24.13 -21.47
N SER A 218 9.68 -23.94 -20.37
CA SER A 218 9.17 -22.62 -19.94
C SER A 218 9.27 -22.52 -18.41
N TYR A 219 9.99 -21.53 -17.87
CA TYR A 219 10.50 -21.56 -16.50
C TYR A 219 9.89 -20.47 -15.59
N LEU A 220 9.69 -20.77 -14.30
CA LEU A 220 8.98 -19.88 -13.36
C LEU A 220 9.80 -19.64 -12.08
N PRO A 221 10.74 -18.68 -12.06
CA PRO A 221 11.50 -18.37 -10.84
C PRO A 221 10.65 -17.70 -9.77
N PHE A 222 10.13 -18.50 -8.84
CA PHE A 222 9.70 -18.01 -7.54
C PHE A 222 10.90 -17.49 -6.75
N CYS A 223 10.70 -16.49 -5.90
CA CYS A 223 11.74 -15.97 -5.01
C CYS A 223 11.14 -15.64 -3.66
N ASN A 224 11.75 -16.15 -2.60
CA ASN A 224 11.24 -16.09 -1.23
C ASN A 224 12.11 -15.14 -0.38
N CYS A 225 12.12 -13.86 -0.75
CA CYS A 225 12.90 -12.84 -0.04
C CYS A 225 12.20 -12.30 1.24
N CYS A 226 10.91 -12.60 1.45
CA CYS A 226 10.10 -12.22 2.62
C CYS A 226 8.96 -13.24 2.83
N SER A 227 9.30 -14.45 3.29
CA SER A 227 8.34 -15.57 3.39
C SER A 227 7.49 -15.65 2.09
N SER A 228 6.15 -15.70 2.14
CA SER A 228 5.25 -15.85 0.98
C SER A 228 4.78 -14.56 0.26
N ARG A 229 5.27 -13.37 0.62
CA ARG A 229 4.71 -12.07 0.15
C ARG A 229 5.58 -11.30 -0.86
N CYS A 230 6.62 -11.91 -1.42
CA CYS A 230 7.49 -11.26 -2.40
C CYS A 230 6.90 -11.20 -3.81
N VAL A 231 7.45 -10.28 -4.62
CA VAL A 231 7.24 -10.27 -6.06
C VAL A 231 7.96 -11.48 -6.68
N ALA A 232 7.20 -12.33 -7.38
CA ALA A 232 7.75 -13.42 -8.19
C ALA A 232 8.09 -12.93 -9.60
N HIS A 233 9.18 -13.45 -10.18
CA HIS A 233 9.58 -13.14 -11.55
C HIS A 233 9.39 -14.37 -12.44
N ILE A 234 9.06 -14.17 -13.71
CA ILE A 234 8.76 -15.26 -14.64
C ILE A 234 9.68 -15.14 -15.85
N TYR A 235 10.30 -16.24 -16.28
CA TYR A 235 11.18 -16.28 -17.45
C TYR A 235 10.77 -17.41 -18.39
N SER A 236 10.22 -17.06 -19.55
CA SER A 236 9.96 -18.03 -20.63
C SER A 236 10.95 -17.81 -21.76
N SER A 237 11.62 -18.89 -22.19
CA SER A 237 12.39 -18.94 -23.44
C SER A 237 11.51 -19.28 -24.63
#